data_AF-A0A7S1Y374-F1
#
_entry.id   AF-A0A7S1Y374-F1
#
_cell.length_a   1.000
_cell.length_b   1.000
_cell.length_c   1.000
_cell.angle_alpha   90.00
_cell.angle_beta   90.00
_cell.angle_gamma   90.00
#
_symmetry.space_group_name_H-M   'P 1'
#
loop_
_entity.id
_entity.type
_entity.pdbx_description
1 polymer ?
#
loop_
_entity_poly.entity_id
_entity_poly.type
_entity_poly.pdbx_seq_one_letter_code
_entity_poly.pdbx_strand_id
1 'polypeptide(L)'
;CFDCDVPGQLSPPDPVPTPSPTTTCIGCTRLDFETSGDGTALARGEYVTDAWLDKYGITVSASGKDGGGYTPNGAARVFDTANPGPDNNEGDFDLGSPNENCSGGGPGVGSAGQTTNCVPQGKVLIIQESNKDNPDDLHKGGTITFDFVTPVKVEDVVLMDIEEHDVITLTSAAGAVTTVNYIGIGNNGVQTVPINVENVVKMVIGIPGSGAVAELGVCFDCDVP
;
A
#
# COMPACT_ATOMS: atom_id res chain seq x y z
N CYS A 1 19.77 82.72 21.21
CA CYS A 1 18.72 81.99 20.47
C CYS A 1 18.99 80.51 20.64
N PHE A 2 18.04 79.81 21.26
CA PHE A 2 18.10 78.37 21.50
C PHE A 2 17.91 77.62 20.18
N ASP A 3 18.74 76.62 19.95
CA ASP A 3 18.62 75.67 18.84
C ASP A 3 17.73 74.51 19.31
N CYS A 4 16.68 74.21 18.55
CA CYS A 4 15.66 73.23 18.91
C CYS A 4 16.02 71.87 18.32
N ASP A 5 16.28 70.92 19.20
CA ASP A 5 16.35 69.48 18.90
C ASP A 5 15.03 69.00 18.25
N VAL A 6 15.15 68.34 17.10
CA VAL A 6 14.03 67.71 16.39
C VAL A 6 13.89 66.27 16.89
N PRO A 7 12.75 65.85 17.45
CA PRO A 7 12.58 64.46 17.88
C PRO A 7 12.54 63.52 16.67
N GLY A 8 13.36 62.46 16.74
CA GLY A 8 13.40 61.38 15.76
C GLY A 8 12.04 60.69 15.62
N GLN A 9 11.53 60.66 14.40
CA GLN A 9 10.32 59.95 14.02
C GLN A 9 10.62 58.44 14.02
N LEU A 10 10.07 57.72 15.00
CA LEU A 10 10.13 56.26 15.04
C LEU A 10 9.37 55.68 13.85
N SER A 11 10.01 54.80 13.08
CA SER A 11 9.38 54.05 11.99
C SER A 11 8.26 53.15 12.54
N PRO A 12 7.16 52.97 11.78
CA PRO A 12 6.09 52.08 12.20
C PRO A 12 6.61 50.64 12.32
N PRO A 13 6.07 49.85 13.27
CA PRO A 13 6.43 48.45 13.41
C PRO A 13 6.06 47.68 12.14
N ASP A 14 6.94 46.76 11.72
CA ASP A 14 6.69 45.85 10.61
C ASP A 14 5.38 45.07 10.84
N PRO A 15 4.59 44.82 9.77
CA PRO A 15 3.41 43.98 9.89
C PRO A 15 3.81 42.59 10.38
N VAL A 16 3.19 42.16 11.47
CA VAL A 16 3.37 40.81 12.02
C VAL A 16 3.07 39.79 10.91
N PRO A 17 3.99 38.86 10.59
CA PRO A 17 3.72 37.82 9.61
C PRO A 17 2.48 37.05 10.04
N THR A 18 1.46 37.06 9.19
CA THR A 18 0.25 36.27 9.40
C THR A 18 0.68 34.80 9.41
N PRO A 19 0.29 33.99 10.42
CA PRO A 19 0.58 32.57 10.39
C PRO A 19 -0.03 31.99 9.09
N SER A 20 0.79 31.27 8.32
CA SER A 20 0.31 30.50 7.18
C SER A 20 -0.86 29.63 7.62
N PRO A 21 -1.91 29.45 6.79
CA PRO A 21 -3.00 28.55 7.12
C PRO A 21 -2.41 27.20 7.48
N THR A 22 -2.73 26.72 8.68
CA THR A 22 -2.38 25.37 9.11
C THR A 22 -3.37 24.46 8.41
N THR A 23 -3.00 24.00 7.21
CA THR A 23 -3.82 23.17 6.37
C THR A 23 -4.04 21.81 7.03
N THR A 24 -5.30 21.41 6.99
CA THR A 24 -5.80 20.05 6.95
C THR A 24 -5.80 19.14 8.18
N CYS A 25 -7.00 18.73 8.59
CA CYS A 25 -7.18 17.45 9.27
C CYS A 25 -6.85 16.34 8.28
N ILE A 26 -6.00 15.40 8.65
CA ILE A 26 -5.67 14.26 7.79
C ILE A 26 -6.53 13.09 8.25
N GLY A 27 -7.45 12.64 7.40
CA GLY A 27 -8.18 11.40 7.61
C GLY A 27 -7.29 10.27 7.13
N CYS A 28 -6.74 9.47 8.03
CA CYS A 28 -5.91 8.32 7.64
C CYS A 28 -6.75 7.03 7.68
N THR A 29 -6.52 6.15 6.72
CA THR A 29 -7.12 4.82 6.65
C THR A 29 -6.04 3.79 6.31
N ARG A 30 -6.22 2.58 6.83
CA ARG A 30 -5.46 1.40 6.40
C ARG A 30 -6.39 0.53 5.58
N LEU A 31 -5.93 0.16 4.39
CA LEU A 31 -6.58 -0.84 3.56
C LEU A 31 -5.96 -2.18 3.95
N ASP A 32 -6.66 -2.94 4.77
CA ASP A 32 -6.32 -4.30 5.22
C ASP A 32 -6.94 -5.40 4.34
N PHE A 33 -7.66 -4.98 3.29
CA PHE A 33 -8.35 -5.83 2.32
C PHE A 33 -9.39 -6.79 2.89
N GLU A 34 -9.79 -6.60 4.15
CA GLU A 34 -10.89 -7.35 4.76
C GLU A 34 -12.24 -6.88 4.24
N THR A 35 -12.35 -5.57 3.98
CA THR A 35 -13.58 -4.93 3.50
C THR A 35 -13.34 -3.92 2.38
N SER A 36 -14.34 -3.73 1.53
CA SER A 36 -14.45 -2.61 0.59
C SER A 36 -14.70 -1.28 1.32
N GLY A 37 -14.66 -0.17 0.60
CA GLY A 37 -14.83 1.18 1.15
C GLY A 37 -16.18 1.44 1.84
N ASP A 38 -17.21 0.66 1.52
CA ASP A 38 -18.53 0.71 2.17
C ASP A 38 -18.63 -0.24 3.40
N GLY A 39 -17.57 -0.99 3.70
CA GLY A 39 -17.52 -1.96 4.78
C GLY A 39 -18.04 -3.36 4.42
N THR A 40 -18.36 -3.62 3.14
CA THR A 40 -18.72 -4.98 2.69
C THR A 40 -17.49 -5.89 2.76
N ALA A 41 -17.64 -7.09 3.33
CA ALA A 41 -16.55 -8.04 3.42
C ALA A 41 -16.15 -8.56 2.02
N LEU A 42 -14.85 -8.55 1.73
CA LEU A 42 -14.32 -9.11 0.49
C LEU A 42 -14.22 -10.63 0.57
N ALA A 43 -14.58 -11.32 -0.51
CA ALA A 43 -14.52 -12.78 -0.57
C ALA A 43 -13.13 -13.27 -1.00
N ARG A 44 -12.71 -14.43 -0.47
CA ARG A 44 -11.53 -15.15 -0.98
C ARG A 44 -11.70 -15.40 -2.48
N GLY A 45 -10.68 -15.03 -3.26
CA GLY A 45 -10.63 -15.20 -4.70
C GLY A 45 -11.41 -14.18 -5.51
N GLU A 46 -12.04 -13.20 -4.87
CA GLU A 46 -12.65 -12.06 -5.52
C GLU A 46 -11.62 -11.26 -6.31
N TYR A 47 -12.02 -10.78 -7.49
CA TYR A 47 -11.24 -9.86 -8.29
C TYR A 47 -11.71 -8.44 -8.02
N VAL A 48 -10.81 -7.59 -7.55
CA VAL A 48 -11.12 -6.22 -7.13
C VAL A 48 -10.39 -5.20 -8.00
N THR A 49 -11.14 -4.15 -8.37
CA THR A 49 -10.62 -2.95 -9.05
C THR A 49 -11.12 -1.70 -8.36
N ASP A 50 -12.43 -1.61 -8.14
CA ASP A 50 -13.08 -0.38 -7.66
C ASP A 50 -13.62 -0.51 -6.23
N ALA A 51 -13.19 -1.52 -5.47
CA ALA A 51 -13.71 -1.82 -4.12
C ALA A 51 -13.57 -0.64 -3.13
N TRP A 52 -12.64 0.28 -3.37
CA TRP A 52 -12.41 1.47 -2.53
C TRP A 52 -12.65 2.79 -3.27
N LEU A 53 -13.16 2.75 -4.49
CA LEU A 53 -13.33 3.93 -5.34
C LEU A 53 -14.33 4.92 -4.75
N ASP A 54 -15.54 4.45 -4.42
CA ASP A 54 -16.63 5.35 -4.01
C ASP A 54 -16.35 6.05 -2.66
N LYS A 55 -15.67 5.38 -1.74
CA LYS A 55 -15.39 5.92 -0.40
C LYS A 55 -14.08 6.70 -0.33
N TYR A 56 -13.04 6.18 -0.96
CA TYR A 56 -11.67 6.63 -0.77
C TYR A 56 -11.04 7.16 -2.07
N GLY A 57 -11.70 7.03 -3.21
CA GLY A 57 -11.13 7.41 -4.50
C GLY A 57 -9.95 6.54 -4.92
N ILE A 58 -9.92 5.27 -4.51
CA ILE A 58 -8.81 4.35 -4.77
C ILE A 58 -9.27 3.27 -5.75
N THR A 59 -8.57 3.14 -6.88
CA THR A 59 -8.67 1.98 -7.76
C THR A 59 -7.41 1.14 -7.69
N VAL A 60 -7.56 -0.17 -7.77
CA VAL A 60 -6.45 -1.12 -7.77
C VAL A 60 -6.40 -1.87 -9.10
N SER A 61 -5.20 -2.07 -9.63
CA SER A 61 -4.98 -2.95 -10.77
C SER A 61 -3.75 -3.84 -10.58
N ALA A 62 -3.75 -4.98 -11.26
CA ALA A 62 -2.69 -5.96 -11.26
C ALA A 62 -2.33 -6.37 -12.69
N SER A 63 -1.03 -6.40 -12.99
CA SER A 63 -0.50 -6.83 -14.28
C SER A 63 0.66 -7.78 -14.04
N GLY A 64 0.57 -9.00 -14.57
CA GLY A 64 1.70 -9.91 -14.55
C GLY A 64 2.82 -9.47 -15.48
N LYS A 65 4.05 -9.85 -15.11
CA LYS A 65 5.26 -9.58 -15.89
C LYS A 65 5.15 -10.24 -17.27
N ASP A 66 5.58 -9.51 -18.30
CA ASP A 66 5.54 -9.93 -19.71
C ASP A 66 4.14 -10.40 -20.20
N GLY A 67 3.07 -9.89 -19.59
CA GLY A 67 1.70 -10.29 -19.88
C GLY A 67 1.32 -11.67 -19.35
N GLY A 68 2.10 -12.23 -18.41
CA GLY A 68 1.76 -13.43 -17.68
C GLY A 68 0.63 -13.23 -16.67
N GLY A 69 0.21 -14.31 -16.03
CA GLY A 69 -0.85 -14.28 -15.04
C GLY A 69 -2.27 -14.31 -15.63
N TYR A 70 -3.25 -14.28 -14.74
CA TYR A 70 -4.67 -14.17 -15.06
C TYR A 70 -5.32 -13.08 -14.21
N THR A 71 -5.22 -11.84 -14.66
CA THR A 71 -5.86 -10.67 -14.05
C THR A 71 -6.99 -10.17 -14.98
N PRO A 72 -8.21 -10.71 -14.88
CA PRO A 72 -9.31 -10.30 -15.75
C PRO A 72 -9.56 -8.79 -15.60
N ASN A 73 -9.54 -8.08 -16.72
CA ASN A 73 -9.62 -6.61 -16.77
C ASN A 73 -8.56 -5.88 -15.94
N GLY A 74 -7.42 -6.53 -15.66
CA GLY A 74 -6.37 -5.97 -14.82
C GLY A 74 -6.73 -5.91 -13.33
N ALA A 75 -7.72 -6.69 -12.86
CA ALA A 75 -8.07 -6.72 -11.44
C ALA A 75 -7.04 -7.50 -10.61
N ALA A 76 -6.76 -7.01 -9.39
CA ALA A 76 -6.03 -7.77 -8.39
C ALA A 76 -6.93 -8.85 -7.80
N ARG A 77 -6.34 -9.94 -7.29
CA ARG A 77 -7.12 -11.01 -6.66
C ARG A 77 -6.94 -10.98 -5.15
N VAL A 78 -8.04 -11.14 -4.42
CA VAL A 78 -8.06 -11.26 -2.96
C VAL A 78 -7.63 -12.68 -2.57
N PHE A 79 -6.60 -12.78 -1.75
CA PHE A 79 -6.10 -14.02 -1.18
C PHE A 79 -6.36 -14.03 0.33
N ASP A 80 -6.84 -15.14 0.88
CA ASP A 80 -7.08 -15.30 2.32
C ASP A 80 -5.94 -16.12 2.94
N THR A 81 -5.05 -15.44 3.68
CA THR A 81 -3.83 -16.04 4.24
C THR A 81 -4.12 -17.10 5.30
N ALA A 82 -5.29 -17.09 5.93
CA ALA A 82 -5.69 -18.13 6.87
C ALA A 82 -6.12 -19.43 6.18
N ASN A 83 -6.43 -19.36 4.87
CA ASN A 83 -6.95 -20.46 4.08
C ASN A 83 -6.26 -20.51 2.69
N PRO A 84 -4.94 -20.80 2.64
CA PRO A 84 -4.16 -20.68 1.40
C PRO A 84 -4.61 -21.63 0.28
N GLY A 85 -5.16 -22.79 0.64
CA GLY A 85 -5.67 -23.76 -0.32
C GLY A 85 -5.90 -25.13 0.33
N PRO A 86 -6.58 -26.05 -0.37
CA PRO A 86 -6.70 -27.44 0.05
C PRO A 86 -5.36 -28.19 0.11
N ASP A 87 -4.44 -27.91 -0.82
CA ASP A 87 -3.09 -28.51 -0.86
C ASP A 87 -2.12 -27.69 -1.72
N ASN A 88 -0.85 -28.11 -1.73
CA ASN A 88 0.26 -27.42 -2.39
C ASN A 88 0.22 -27.41 -3.93
N ASN A 89 -0.74 -28.08 -4.56
CA ASN A 89 -0.99 -28.01 -6.01
C ASN A 89 -2.17 -27.08 -6.33
N GLU A 90 -2.97 -26.73 -5.32
CA GLU A 90 -4.24 -26.03 -5.46
C GLU A 90 -4.35 -24.84 -4.47
N GLY A 91 -3.30 -24.04 -4.34
CA GLY A 91 -3.27 -22.84 -3.52
C GLY A 91 -1.84 -22.44 -3.19
N ASP A 92 -1.66 -21.53 -2.23
CA ASP A 92 -0.38 -20.84 -2.06
C ASP A 92 0.07 -20.74 -0.60
N PHE A 93 0.84 -21.73 -0.15
CA PHE A 93 1.13 -21.90 1.27
C PHE A 93 2.24 -20.97 1.77
N ASP A 94 3.10 -20.45 0.91
CA ASP A 94 4.06 -19.39 1.26
C ASP A 94 3.40 -18.02 1.44
N LEU A 95 2.16 -17.85 0.98
CA LEU A 95 1.29 -16.74 1.36
C LEU A 95 0.43 -17.03 2.61
N GLY A 96 0.52 -18.22 3.20
CA GLY A 96 -0.25 -18.54 4.41
C GLY A 96 0.18 -17.72 5.63
N SER A 97 -0.73 -17.42 6.55
CA SER A 97 -0.41 -16.72 7.80
C SER A 97 -1.33 -17.16 8.95
N PRO A 98 -0.83 -17.31 10.19
CA PRO A 98 0.58 -17.20 10.60
C PRO A 98 1.48 -18.28 10.00
N ASN A 99 2.80 -18.13 10.17
CA ASN A 99 3.80 -19.12 9.78
C ASN A 99 3.74 -20.38 10.67
N GLU A 100 4.02 -21.53 10.08
CA GLU A 100 4.00 -22.86 10.69
C GLU A 100 4.98 -23.01 11.87
N ASN A 101 6.09 -22.25 11.85
CA ASN A 101 7.14 -22.30 12.87
C ASN A 101 6.92 -21.32 14.03
N CYS A 102 5.83 -20.55 14.02
CA CYS A 102 5.46 -19.67 15.11
C CYS A 102 4.83 -20.44 16.27
N SER A 103 4.80 -19.83 17.46
CA SER A 103 4.12 -20.42 18.61
C SER A 103 2.61 -20.51 18.33
N GLY A 104 2.08 -21.73 18.26
CA GLY A 104 0.69 -22.00 17.89
C GLY A 104 0.51 -22.51 16.46
N GLY A 105 1.57 -22.43 15.65
CA GLY A 105 1.56 -22.81 14.25
C GLY A 105 0.66 -21.91 13.40
N GLY A 106 0.54 -22.28 12.14
CA GLY A 106 -0.31 -21.61 11.16
C GLY A 106 -0.12 -22.25 9.79
N PRO A 107 -0.92 -21.84 8.79
CA PRO A 107 -0.89 -22.43 7.47
C PRO A 107 0.28 -21.94 6.60
N GLY A 108 1.00 -20.89 7.03
CA GLY A 108 2.12 -20.30 6.29
C GLY A 108 3.38 -21.16 6.29
N VAL A 109 3.95 -21.41 5.12
CA VAL A 109 5.15 -22.23 4.96
C VAL A 109 6.28 -21.35 4.46
N GLY A 110 7.40 -21.28 5.18
CA GLY A 110 8.56 -20.49 4.75
C GLY A 110 9.48 -20.14 5.90
N SER A 111 10.79 -20.12 5.65
CA SER A 111 11.77 -19.94 6.74
C SER A 111 11.86 -18.50 7.24
N ALA A 112 11.57 -17.49 6.40
CA ALA A 112 11.61 -16.09 6.81
C ALA A 112 10.38 -15.67 7.64
N GLY A 113 9.25 -16.33 7.43
CA GLY A 113 8.01 -16.09 8.18
C GLY A 113 8.13 -16.39 9.68
N GLN A 114 9.07 -17.24 10.10
CA GLN A 114 9.22 -17.61 11.52
C GLN A 114 9.47 -16.40 12.45
N THR A 115 10.11 -15.35 11.96
CA THR A 115 10.44 -14.16 12.78
C THR A 115 9.59 -12.94 12.45
N THR A 116 8.82 -12.99 11.35
CA THR A 116 8.14 -11.81 10.79
C THR A 116 6.64 -12.02 10.58
N ASN A 117 6.17 -13.26 10.40
CA ASN A 117 4.79 -13.61 10.07
C ASN A 117 4.12 -14.48 11.17
N CYS A 118 4.31 -14.11 12.44
CA CYS A 118 3.69 -14.82 13.58
C CYS A 118 2.33 -14.25 14.02
N VAL A 119 1.80 -13.29 13.27
CA VAL A 119 0.49 -12.68 13.50
C VAL A 119 -0.33 -12.87 12.23
N PRO A 120 -1.63 -13.21 12.31
CA PRO A 120 -2.47 -13.34 11.13
C PRO A 120 -2.43 -12.06 10.28
N GLN A 121 -2.19 -12.20 8.97
CA GLN A 121 -2.20 -11.07 8.03
C GLN A 121 -3.59 -10.79 7.41
N GLY A 122 -4.56 -11.71 7.57
CA GLY A 122 -5.89 -11.53 6.99
C GLY A 122 -5.89 -11.72 5.47
N LYS A 123 -6.58 -10.85 4.74
CA LYS A 123 -6.62 -10.84 3.28
C LYS A 123 -5.52 -9.98 2.71
N VAL A 124 -4.98 -10.44 1.58
CA VAL A 124 -3.92 -9.75 0.85
C VAL A 124 -4.28 -9.69 -0.63
N LEU A 125 -3.63 -8.80 -1.38
CA LEU A 125 -3.80 -8.69 -2.83
C LEU A 125 -2.64 -9.34 -3.56
N ILE A 126 -2.97 -10.18 -4.54
CA ILE A 126 -2.01 -10.89 -5.38
C ILE A 126 -2.23 -10.62 -6.87
N ILE A 127 -1.20 -10.91 -7.64
CA ILE A 127 -1.30 -11.08 -9.10
C ILE A 127 -1.56 -12.56 -9.34
N GLN A 128 -2.75 -12.93 -9.83
CA GLN A 128 -3.08 -14.35 -9.99
C GLN A 128 -2.24 -15.04 -11.08
N GLU A 129 -1.78 -16.26 -10.85
CA GLU A 129 -0.99 -17.05 -11.81
C GLU A 129 -1.80 -17.50 -13.04
N SER A 130 -2.99 -18.05 -12.80
CA SER A 130 -3.79 -18.75 -13.81
C SER A 130 -5.29 -18.69 -13.49
N ASN A 131 -6.13 -18.95 -14.49
CA ASN A 131 -7.59 -18.97 -14.34
C ASN A 131 -8.06 -20.24 -13.60
N LYS A 132 -8.01 -20.19 -12.27
CA LYS A 132 -8.42 -21.28 -11.37
C LYS A 132 -9.13 -20.75 -10.13
N ASP A 133 -9.94 -21.58 -9.50
CA ASP A 133 -10.77 -21.18 -8.36
C ASP A 133 -9.95 -20.84 -7.12
N ASN A 134 -8.89 -21.61 -6.82
CA ASN A 134 -8.01 -21.32 -5.70
C ASN A 134 -7.04 -20.18 -6.06
N PRO A 135 -7.02 -19.08 -5.28
CA PRO A 135 -6.01 -18.04 -5.40
C PRO A 135 -4.60 -18.61 -5.28
N ASP A 136 -3.73 -18.17 -6.17
CA ASP A 136 -2.33 -18.58 -6.23
C ASP A 136 -1.58 -17.50 -7.02
N ASP A 137 -0.56 -16.94 -6.43
CA ASP A 137 0.09 -15.80 -7.02
C ASP A 137 0.99 -16.17 -8.20
N LEU A 138 1.33 -15.17 -9.00
CA LEU A 138 2.15 -15.35 -10.17
C LEU A 138 3.61 -15.38 -9.74
N HIS A 139 4.22 -16.57 -9.74
CA HIS A 139 5.65 -16.76 -9.46
C HIS A 139 6.63 -15.88 -10.29
N LYS A 140 6.20 -15.34 -11.44
CA LYS A 140 7.00 -14.41 -12.27
C LYS A 140 6.90 -12.96 -11.83
N GLY A 141 5.99 -12.66 -10.91
CA GLY A 141 5.67 -11.34 -10.44
C GLY A 141 5.03 -10.45 -11.50
N GLY A 142 5.13 -9.15 -11.28
CA GLY A 142 4.50 -8.11 -12.07
C GLY A 142 4.35 -6.82 -11.27
N THR A 143 3.22 -6.15 -11.41
CA THR A 143 2.91 -4.96 -10.63
C THR A 143 1.50 -4.99 -10.05
N ILE A 144 1.37 -4.49 -8.83
CA ILE A 144 0.10 -4.03 -8.27
C ILE A 144 0.15 -2.50 -8.22
N THR A 145 -0.85 -1.86 -8.80
CA THR A 145 -0.93 -0.41 -8.95
C THR A 145 -2.16 0.12 -8.23
N PHE A 146 -1.95 1.17 -7.45
CA PHE A 146 -2.99 1.96 -6.82
C PHE A 146 -3.03 3.33 -7.52
N ASP A 147 -4.18 3.68 -8.08
CA ASP A 147 -4.43 5.02 -8.60
C ASP A 147 -5.39 5.75 -7.63
N PHE A 148 -5.07 7.00 -7.33
CA PHE A 148 -5.79 7.84 -6.38
C PHE A 148 -6.46 9.00 -7.12
N VAL A 149 -7.79 9.11 -7.00
CA VAL A 149 -8.59 10.19 -7.62
C VAL A 149 -8.20 11.55 -7.05
N THR A 150 -8.02 11.62 -5.73
CA THR A 150 -7.49 12.79 -5.03
C THR A 150 -6.06 12.50 -4.56
N PRO A 151 -5.13 13.45 -4.61
CA PRO A 151 -3.79 13.25 -4.10
C PRO A 151 -3.82 12.84 -2.62
N VAL A 152 -3.01 11.85 -2.24
CA VAL A 152 -2.89 11.36 -0.86
C VAL A 152 -1.45 11.45 -0.35
N LYS A 153 -1.29 11.39 0.96
CA LYS A 153 -0.04 10.94 1.56
C LYS A 153 -0.07 9.42 1.67
N VAL A 154 0.94 8.75 1.10
CA VAL A 154 1.19 7.32 1.33
C VAL A 154 2.16 7.18 2.49
N GLU A 155 1.74 6.52 3.55
CA GLU A 155 2.54 6.36 4.78
C GLU A 155 3.49 5.17 4.69
N ASP A 156 2.92 4.00 4.40
CA ASP A 156 3.62 2.73 4.32
C ASP A 156 2.81 1.72 3.51
N VAL A 157 3.49 0.64 3.12
CA VAL A 157 2.87 -0.56 2.57
C VAL A 157 3.43 -1.78 3.28
N VAL A 158 2.59 -2.76 3.55
CA VAL A 158 3.01 -4.07 4.05
C VAL A 158 3.07 -5.04 2.89
N LEU A 159 4.23 -5.67 2.72
CA LEU A 159 4.50 -6.67 1.70
C LEU A 159 4.74 -8.03 2.34
N MET A 160 4.30 -9.07 1.65
CA MET A 160 4.40 -10.46 2.08
C MET A 160 5.04 -11.32 1.00
N ASP A 161 5.85 -12.29 1.44
CA ASP A 161 6.53 -13.29 0.60
C ASP A 161 7.39 -12.68 -0.52
N ILE A 162 8.18 -11.67 -0.16
CA ILE A 162 9.08 -11.00 -1.11
C ILE A 162 10.48 -11.60 -0.99
N GLU A 163 10.94 -12.29 -2.03
CA GLU A 163 12.25 -12.95 -2.06
C GLU A 163 13.35 -12.10 -2.72
N GLU A 164 13.01 -11.24 -3.68
CA GLU A 164 13.94 -10.34 -4.34
C GLU A 164 13.70 -8.84 -4.04
N HIS A 165 14.71 -8.03 -4.33
CA HIS A 165 14.64 -6.57 -4.18
C HIS A 165 13.96 -5.94 -5.40
N ASP A 166 13.11 -4.94 -5.17
CA ASP A 166 12.57 -4.09 -6.22
C ASP A 166 12.24 -2.69 -5.65
N VAL A 167 11.44 -1.92 -6.39
CA VAL A 167 11.05 -0.56 -6.06
C VAL A 167 9.54 -0.37 -6.06
N ILE A 168 9.11 0.55 -5.20
CA ILE A 168 7.79 1.17 -5.24
C ILE A 168 7.96 2.53 -5.92
N THR A 169 7.24 2.75 -7.01
CA THR A 169 7.26 4.01 -7.77
C THR A 169 6.02 4.82 -7.47
N LEU A 170 6.20 6.04 -6.97
CA LEU A 170 5.13 6.97 -6.65
C LEU A 170 5.18 8.15 -7.62
N THR A 171 4.04 8.50 -8.21
CA THR A 171 3.88 9.68 -9.06
C THR A 171 3.01 10.70 -8.35
N SER A 172 3.50 11.92 -8.20
CA SER A 172 2.74 13.01 -7.58
C SER A 172 1.77 13.68 -8.56
N ALA A 173 0.84 14.47 -8.04
CA ALA A 173 -0.09 15.28 -8.85
C ALA A 173 0.61 16.25 -9.82
N ALA A 174 1.85 16.67 -9.48
CA ALA A 174 2.69 17.51 -10.33
C ALA A 174 3.50 16.70 -11.37
N GLY A 175 3.35 15.38 -11.41
CA GLY A 175 4.08 14.47 -12.28
C GLY A 175 5.48 14.11 -11.81
N ALA A 176 5.88 14.51 -10.59
CA ALA A 176 7.18 14.13 -10.03
C ALA A 176 7.16 12.64 -9.65
N VAL A 177 8.25 11.93 -9.97
CA VAL A 177 8.40 10.50 -9.65
C VAL A 177 9.36 10.33 -8.49
N THR A 178 8.94 9.57 -7.49
CA THR A 178 9.75 9.15 -6.34
C THR A 178 9.80 7.63 -6.29
N THR A 179 10.97 7.05 -6.03
CA THR A 179 11.14 5.61 -5.91
C THR A 179 11.59 5.25 -4.50
N VAL A 180 10.92 4.28 -3.88
CA VAL A 180 11.29 3.71 -2.58
C VAL A 180 11.75 2.28 -2.81
N ASN A 181 13.01 1.98 -2.44
CA ASN A 181 13.53 0.62 -2.53
C ASN A 181 13.06 -0.20 -1.33
N TYR A 182 12.76 -1.47 -1.57
CA TYR A 182 12.57 -2.45 -0.50
C TYR A 182 13.52 -3.64 -0.71
N ILE A 183 13.57 -4.55 0.26
CA ILE A 183 14.43 -5.73 0.17
C ILE A 183 13.66 -7.03 0.17
N GLY A 184 14.18 -8.05 -0.49
CA GLY A 184 13.72 -9.41 -0.28
C GLY A 184 14.02 -9.85 1.15
N ILE A 185 12.99 -10.29 1.87
CA ILE A 185 13.12 -10.83 3.23
C ILE A 185 12.96 -12.35 3.26
N GLY A 186 12.59 -12.95 2.14
CA GLY A 186 12.52 -14.40 1.93
C GLY A 186 11.12 -14.98 2.13
N ASN A 187 11.04 -16.28 1.86
CA ASN A 187 9.79 -17.01 1.79
C ASN A 187 8.93 -16.90 3.07
N ASN A 188 7.65 -16.54 2.89
CA ASN A 188 6.62 -16.27 3.88
C ASN A 188 6.92 -15.10 4.83
N GLY A 189 7.95 -14.30 4.52
CA GLY A 189 8.32 -13.14 5.31
C GLY A 189 7.31 -11.98 5.15
N VAL A 190 7.11 -11.20 6.21
CA VAL A 190 6.31 -9.97 6.17
C VAL A 190 7.18 -8.75 6.51
N GLN A 191 7.09 -7.69 5.72
CA GLN A 191 7.78 -6.41 5.98
C GLN A 191 6.84 -5.22 5.81
N THR A 192 7.04 -4.21 6.64
CA THR A 192 6.47 -2.87 6.43
C THR A 192 7.53 -1.99 5.76
N VAL A 193 7.21 -1.44 4.60
CA VAL A 193 8.07 -0.51 3.87
C VAL A 193 7.58 0.92 4.15
N PRO A 194 8.32 1.74 4.91
CA PRO A 194 7.94 3.13 5.13
C PRO A 194 8.13 3.96 3.85
N ILE A 195 7.11 4.73 3.48
CA ILE A 195 7.07 5.54 2.25
C ILE A 195 7.12 7.03 2.60
N ASN A 196 6.14 7.52 3.35
CA ASN A 196 5.99 8.92 3.77
C ASN A 196 6.12 9.94 2.61
N VAL A 197 5.41 9.70 1.51
CA VAL A 197 5.39 10.59 0.34
C VAL A 197 4.02 11.23 0.20
N GLU A 198 3.99 12.55 0.02
CA GLU A 198 2.77 13.36 -0.10
C GLU A 198 2.38 13.61 -1.56
N ASN A 199 1.14 14.07 -1.76
CA ASN A 199 0.59 14.48 -3.04
C ASN A 199 0.63 13.38 -4.12
N VAL A 200 0.57 12.11 -3.72
CA VAL A 200 0.63 10.94 -4.60
C VAL A 200 -0.70 10.73 -5.29
N VAL A 201 -0.69 10.58 -6.62
CA VAL A 201 -1.85 10.20 -7.44
C VAL A 201 -1.74 8.81 -8.03
N LYS A 202 -0.56 8.21 -8.00
CA LYS A 202 -0.32 6.84 -8.45
C LYS A 202 0.83 6.20 -7.68
N MET A 203 0.64 4.97 -7.22
CA MET A 203 1.66 4.12 -6.64
C MET A 203 1.73 2.80 -7.40
N VAL A 204 2.90 2.43 -7.89
CA VAL A 204 3.17 1.15 -8.57
C VAL A 204 4.14 0.36 -7.71
N ILE A 205 3.70 -0.79 -7.21
CA ILE A 205 4.53 -1.72 -6.46
C ILE A 205 5.02 -2.77 -7.45
N GLY A 206 6.34 -2.81 -7.70
CA GLY A 206 6.95 -3.95 -8.39
C GLY A 206 6.93 -5.16 -7.47
N ILE A 207 6.58 -6.34 -7.99
CA ILE A 207 6.71 -7.63 -7.32
C ILE A 207 7.57 -8.48 -8.27
N PRO A 208 8.83 -8.77 -7.94
CA PRO A 208 9.78 -9.36 -8.89
C PRO A 208 9.56 -10.85 -9.16
N GLY A 209 8.88 -11.55 -8.25
CA GLY A 209 8.56 -12.97 -8.27
C GLY A 209 7.22 -13.25 -7.59
N SER A 210 7.14 -14.30 -6.76
CA SER A 210 6.04 -14.50 -5.81
C SER A 210 5.90 -13.30 -4.87
N GLY A 211 4.70 -13.05 -4.37
CA GLY A 211 4.44 -12.07 -3.33
C GLY A 211 3.06 -11.41 -3.37
N ALA A 212 2.74 -10.77 -2.24
CA ALA A 212 1.48 -10.08 -2.03
C ALA A 212 1.65 -8.70 -1.39
N VAL A 213 0.63 -7.86 -1.57
CA VAL A 213 0.43 -6.62 -0.81
C VAL A 213 -0.56 -6.91 0.30
N ALA A 214 -0.13 -6.80 1.55
CA ALA A 214 -0.94 -7.16 2.72
C ALA A 214 -1.67 -5.97 3.34
N GLU A 215 -1.10 -4.76 3.27
CA GLU A 215 -1.76 -3.57 3.80
C GLU A 215 -1.23 -2.30 3.11
N LEU A 216 -2.08 -1.27 3.01
CA LEU A 216 -1.69 0.05 2.53
C LEU A 216 -2.17 1.14 3.49
N GLY A 217 -1.24 1.93 4.03
CA GLY A 217 -1.52 3.11 4.86
C GLY A 217 -1.56 4.39 4.02
N VAL A 218 -2.72 5.05 3.98
CA VAL A 218 -2.90 6.33 3.27
C VAL A 218 -3.65 7.35 4.10
N CYS A 219 -3.37 8.61 3.80
CA CYS A 219 -3.84 9.76 4.52
C CYS A 219 -4.36 10.80 3.53
N PHE A 220 -5.63 11.18 3.67
CA PHE A 220 -6.29 12.15 2.82
C PHE A 220 -6.19 13.53 3.43
N ASP A 221 -5.90 14.53 2.58
CA ASP A 221 -6.15 15.90 2.96
C ASP A 221 -7.68 16.12 3.10
N CYS A 222 -8.19 16.36 4.31
CA CYS A 222 -9.60 16.76 4.54
C CYS A 222 -9.93 18.19 4.07
N ASP A 223 -9.00 18.91 3.43
CA ASP A 223 -9.24 20.22 2.85
C ASP A 223 -9.49 20.07 1.35
N VAL A 224 -10.65 19.50 1.00
CA VAL A 224 -11.31 19.79 -0.28
C VAL A 224 -12.78 20.10 -0.01
N PRO A 225 -13.26 21.32 -0.37
CA PRO A 225 -14.66 21.71 -0.25
C PRO A 225 -15.61 20.91 -1.15
#